data_AF-A0A401RTB4-F1
#
_entry.id   AF-A0A401RTB4-F1
#
_cell.length_a   1.000
_cell.length_b   1.000
_cell.length_c   1.000
_cell.angle_alpha   90.00
_cell.angle_beta   90.00
_cell.angle_gamma   90.00
#
_symmetry.space_group_name_H-M   'P 1'
#
loop_
_entity.id
_entity.type
_entity.pdbx_description
1 polymer ?
#
loop_
_entity_poly.entity_id
_entity_poly.type
_entity_poly.pdbx_seq_one_letter_code
_entity_poly.pdbx_strand_id
1 'polypeptide(L)'
;MSSTSSPTEPITKIEACPDFDPPRQHNETWLLCECLMATCIEKNIISIQPVVCPTVEPLECANGHEPVKVYDENGCCYHYECDCYCNGWGGSHFVTFDGQYYTYDGNCTYVLVEETTPSSTSFGIYIDNYHCDIQNSLSCPHAIMVKFENLDIQITNIDPTGIQHQVTVNDSIVSLPYSRDGVKISSSGLNVMLEIPKLKGFVTFNGLAFAIKLPSEIFENNTQGQCECHDRVSPDNYYQACVHDECRMPSTSMICASLQTYASVCMSHGICIDWRNYTDGACSFNCPLNKVYKACEIFEEELTCTSSNSDLTGLNLSEGCFCPKGTILFSPDTDLCVNKCGCIGPDGLPKEFNERFKFNCQDCICDKITHRVICQPHNCPIFPPMPCEGEGFITVNITVPDDDCCTKTVCRCNSHLCAPNEKQCGLGFKMVSEIPDGHCCPVYTCEPMGVCVNEGAEYYPGTIIHLSPCQSCTCTNETDVQTLINIIKCRNVECNNKCGQGSEYKEIIGRCCGECVQTRCVIHRGDQSVQLLLPGQIWPSPYNNCTVYGCLQLNDSLISTSSKLVCPDFHPEDCEPVSMHKFQEII
;
A
#
# COMPACT_ATOMS: atom_id res chain seq x y z
N MET A 1 34.74 -105.92 28.40
CA MET A 1 35.78 -104.89 28.43
C MET A 1 35.25 -103.74 29.26
N SER A 2 35.97 -103.41 30.33
CA SER A 2 35.57 -102.48 31.38
C SER A 2 35.33 -101.06 30.84
N SER A 3 34.18 -100.48 31.17
CA SER A 3 33.95 -99.04 31.06
C SER A 3 33.82 -98.47 32.47
N THR A 4 34.92 -97.87 32.91
CA THR A 4 35.08 -97.05 34.12
C THR A 4 34.07 -95.89 34.12
N SER A 5 33.25 -95.81 35.17
CA SER A 5 32.42 -94.64 35.48
C SER A 5 33.24 -93.61 36.24
N SER A 6 33.31 -92.39 35.71
CA SER A 6 33.87 -91.21 36.38
C SER A 6 33.03 -90.82 37.62
N PRO A 7 33.63 -90.26 38.69
CA PRO A 7 32.87 -89.77 39.82
C PRO A 7 32.25 -88.42 39.48
N THR A 8 30.92 -88.33 39.51
CA THR A 8 30.17 -87.08 39.51
C THR A 8 30.38 -86.39 40.86
N GLU A 9 30.81 -85.12 40.84
CA GLU A 9 30.84 -84.26 42.02
C GLU A 9 29.47 -84.26 42.73
N PRO A 10 29.43 -84.16 44.07
CA PRO A 10 28.17 -84.05 44.79
C PRO A 10 27.54 -82.70 44.41
N ILE A 11 26.48 -82.74 43.62
CA ILE A 11 25.57 -81.60 43.47
C ILE A 11 25.02 -81.34 44.87
N THR A 12 25.48 -80.27 45.50
CA THR A 12 24.94 -79.74 46.75
C THR A 12 23.42 -79.63 46.54
N LYS A 13 22.63 -80.41 47.28
CA LYS A 13 21.17 -80.27 47.27
C LYS A 13 20.87 -78.82 47.62
N ILE A 14 20.33 -78.06 46.66
CA ILE A 14 19.89 -76.69 46.91
C ILE A 14 18.83 -76.78 48.02
N GLU A 15 19.10 -76.16 49.17
CA GLU A 15 18.29 -76.32 50.36
C GLU A 15 16.95 -75.56 50.20
N ALA A 16 15.88 -76.33 49.99
CA ALA A 16 14.51 -75.85 49.83
C ALA A 16 13.80 -75.59 51.18
N CYS A 17 12.53 -75.16 51.16
CA CYS A 17 11.69 -74.95 52.33
C CYS A 17 10.54 -76.00 52.38
N PRO A 18 10.84 -77.25 52.79
CA PRO A 18 9.87 -78.35 52.81
C PRO A 18 8.77 -78.26 53.89
N ASP A 19 8.91 -77.39 54.90
CA ASP A 19 7.96 -77.29 56.02
C ASP A 19 6.70 -76.46 55.71
N PHE A 20 6.66 -75.84 54.52
CA PHE A 20 5.49 -75.10 54.03
C PHE A 20 4.56 -76.01 53.23
N ASP A 21 3.26 -75.74 53.23
CA ASP A 21 2.26 -76.47 52.45
C ASP A 21 1.66 -75.55 51.37
N PRO A 22 1.89 -75.82 50.07
CA PRO A 22 2.77 -76.87 49.53
C PRO A 22 4.27 -76.57 49.74
N PRO A 23 5.15 -77.60 49.72
CA PRO A 23 6.60 -77.44 49.86
C PRO A 23 7.19 -76.48 48.84
N ARG A 24 8.03 -75.55 49.28
CA ARG A 24 8.56 -74.46 48.44
C ARG A 24 10.01 -74.69 48.04
N GLN A 25 10.33 -74.47 46.77
CA GLN A 25 11.68 -74.59 46.23
C GLN A 25 12.55 -73.38 46.62
N HIS A 26 13.87 -73.53 46.59
CA HIS A 26 14.80 -72.42 46.80
C HIS A 26 14.54 -71.27 45.81
N ASN A 27 14.49 -70.04 46.30
CA ASN A 27 14.08 -68.83 45.59
C ASN A 27 12.63 -68.82 45.05
N GLU A 28 11.78 -69.77 45.46
CA GLU A 28 10.35 -69.69 45.17
C GLU A 28 9.72 -68.57 46.01
N THR A 29 8.90 -67.76 45.36
CA THR A 29 8.17 -66.64 45.97
C THR A 29 6.68 -66.91 45.99
N TRP A 30 6.00 -66.66 47.11
CA TRP A 30 4.54 -66.81 47.23
C TRP A 30 3.94 -65.75 48.15
N LEU A 31 2.65 -65.48 47.99
CA LEU A 31 1.89 -64.58 48.84
C LEU A 31 1.51 -65.30 50.15
N LEU A 32 1.84 -64.70 51.30
CA LEU A 32 1.58 -65.29 52.61
C LEU A 32 0.22 -64.83 53.18
N CYS A 33 0.04 -63.51 53.31
CA CYS A 33 -1.20 -62.81 53.70
C CYS A 33 -0.98 -61.28 53.65
N GLU A 34 -2.06 -60.47 53.66
CA GLU A 34 -2.01 -59.00 53.81
C GLU A 34 -0.93 -58.30 52.96
N CYS A 35 -0.76 -58.73 51.72
CA CYS A 35 0.23 -58.18 50.78
C CYS A 35 1.68 -58.31 51.25
N LEU A 36 1.99 -59.45 51.87
CA LEU A 36 3.34 -59.87 52.19
C LEU A 36 3.78 -61.00 51.26
N MET A 37 4.87 -60.78 50.52
CA MET A 37 5.54 -61.78 49.70
C MET A 37 6.63 -62.48 50.49
N ALA A 38 6.53 -63.80 50.57
CA ALA A 38 7.54 -64.66 51.15
C ALA A 38 8.43 -65.24 50.04
N THR A 39 9.74 -65.28 50.26
CA THR A 39 10.71 -65.95 49.39
C THR A 39 11.43 -67.03 50.19
N CYS A 40 11.48 -68.26 49.69
CA CYS A 40 12.27 -69.32 50.32
C CYS A 40 13.76 -69.06 50.07
N ILE A 41 14.53 -68.82 51.14
CA ILE A 41 15.98 -68.67 51.05
C ILE A 41 16.60 -70.05 51.23
N GLU A 42 16.78 -70.56 52.45
CA GLU A 42 17.36 -71.90 52.65
C GLU A 42 16.95 -72.47 54.01
N LYS A 43 16.95 -73.81 54.17
CA LYS A 43 16.67 -74.49 55.45
C LYS A 43 15.39 -74.03 56.16
N ASN A 44 14.27 -73.92 55.43
CA ASN A 44 12.99 -73.38 55.93
C ASN A 44 13.02 -71.90 56.39
N ILE A 45 14.08 -71.14 56.08
CA ILE A 45 14.14 -69.70 56.31
C ILE A 45 13.50 -68.97 55.13
N ILE A 46 12.52 -68.13 55.44
CA ILE A 46 11.84 -67.27 54.47
C ILE A 46 12.19 -65.80 54.68
N SER A 47 12.33 -65.06 53.58
CA SER A 47 12.37 -63.60 53.58
C SER A 47 10.97 -63.09 53.30
N ILE A 48 10.42 -62.28 54.21
CA ILE A 48 9.10 -61.65 54.04
C ILE A 48 9.31 -60.18 53.73
N GLN A 49 8.70 -59.71 52.64
CA GLN A 49 8.73 -58.31 52.23
C GLN A 49 7.31 -57.87 51.85
N PRO A 50 6.90 -56.63 52.22
CA PRO A 50 5.64 -56.08 51.75
C PRO A 50 5.69 -55.94 50.23
N VAL A 51 4.57 -56.27 49.57
CA VAL A 51 4.37 -56.02 48.13
C VAL A 51 4.52 -54.52 47.91
N VAL A 52 5.47 -54.16 47.05
CA VAL A 52 5.70 -52.77 46.66
C VAL A 52 4.77 -52.47 45.49
N CYS A 53 3.78 -51.61 45.71
CA CYS A 53 2.86 -51.20 44.67
C CYS A 53 3.40 -50.00 43.87
N PRO A 54 3.09 -49.93 42.57
CA PRO A 54 3.30 -48.71 41.78
C PRO A 54 2.56 -47.52 42.39
N THR A 55 3.11 -46.31 42.22
CA THR A 55 2.41 -45.07 42.54
C THR A 55 1.18 -44.92 41.65
N VAL A 56 0.01 -44.72 42.24
CA VAL A 56 -1.26 -44.56 41.52
C VAL A 56 -1.56 -43.08 41.34
N GLU A 57 -1.66 -42.63 40.09
CA GLU A 57 -2.02 -41.26 39.75
C GLU A 57 -3.56 -41.07 39.78
N PRO A 58 -4.07 -39.87 40.12
CA PRO A 58 -5.49 -39.56 40.01
C PRO A 58 -5.96 -39.67 38.55
N LEU A 59 -7.04 -40.41 38.30
CA LEU A 59 -7.64 -40.58 36.98
C LEU A 59 -8.98 -39.82 36.93
N GLU A 60 -9.13 -38.92 35.96
CA GLU A 60 -10.43 -38.32 35.63
C GLU A 60 -11.01 -39.03 34.42
N CYS A 61 -12.21 -39.60 34.57
CA CYS A 61 -12.86 -40.32 33.48
C CYS A 61 -13.50 -39.37 32.47
N ALA A 62 -13.35 -39.66 31.18
CA ALA A 62 -13.88 -38.84 30.08
C ALA A 62 -15.41 -38.62 30.20
N ASN A 63 -16.13 -39.60 30.72
CA ASN A 63 -17.57 -39.54 30.95
C ASN A 63 -17.98 -38.81 32.26
N GLY A 64 -17.03 -38.25 33.01
CA GLY A 64 -17.28 -37.50 34.25
C GLY A 64 -17.65 -38.37 35.47
N HIS A 65 -17.61 -39.69 35.35
CA HIS A 65 -17.84 -40.59 36.48
C HIS A 65 -16.59 -40.75 37.36
N GLU A 66 -16.80 -41.12 38.63
CA GLU A 66 -15.68 -41.46 39.52
C GLU A 66 -14.97 -42.74 39.04
N PRO A 67 -13.63 -42.75 38.95
CA PRO A 67 -12.88 -43.93 38.54
C PRO A 67 -13.02 -45.05 39.59
N VAL A 68 -13.06 -46.29 39.11
CA VAL A 68 -13.14 -47.49 39.95
C VAL A 68 -11.76 -48.06 40.23
N LYS A 69 -11.63 -48.72 41.40
CA LYS A 69 -10.39 -49.41 41.78
C LYS A 69 -10.40 -50.83 41.23
N VAL A 70 -9.44 -51.14 40.39
CA VAL A 70 -9.19 -52.51 39.90
C VAL A 70 -7.96 -53.05 40.58
N TYR A 71 -8.09 -54.20 41.22
CA TYR A 71 -7.00 -54.84 41.97
C TYR A 71 -6.31 -55.89 41.09
N ASP A 72 -5.01 -56.09 41.33
CA ASP A 72 -4.24 -57.18 40.72
C ASP A 72 -4.77 -58.57 41.14
N GLU A 73 -4.30 -59.64 40.48
CA GLU A 73 -4.70 -61.02 40.76
C GLU A 73 -4.49 -61.44 42.23
N ASN A 74 -3.55 -60.78 42.92
CA ASN A 74 -3.22 -61.04 44.32
C ASN A 74 -4.04 -60.18 45.30
N GLY A 75 -4.87 -59.26 44.80
CA GLY A 75 -5.73 -58.36 45.56
C GLY A 75 -4.98 -57.24 46.29
N CYS A 76 -3.72 -56.96 45.92
CA CYS A 76 -2.80 -56.20 46.75
C CYS A 76 -2.52 -54.78 46.25
N CYS A 77 -2.19 -54.65 44.98
CA CYS A 77 -2.08 -53.36 44.34
C CYS A 77 -3.36 -53.07 43.56
N TYR A 78 -3.68 -51.79 43.43
CA TYR A 78 -4.78 -51.34 42.60
C TYR A 78 -4.31 -50.24 41.65
N HIS A 79 -5.01 -50.11 40.55
CA HIS A 79 -4.98 -48.94 39.68
C HIS A 79 -6.40 -48.43 39.47
N TYR A 80 -6.50 -47.19 39.00
CA TYR A 80 -7.79 -46.61 38.61
C TYR A 80 -8.11 -46.99 37.17
N GLU A 81 -9.35 -47.39 36.95
CA GLU A 81 -9.93 -47.56 35.62
C GLU A 81 -11.26 -46.81 35.54
N CYS A 82 -11.67 -46.47 34.32
CA CYS A 82 -12.98 -45.87 34.08
C CYS A 82 -13.95 -46.95 33.61
N ASP A 83 -15.12 -47.02 34.25
CA ASP A 83 -16.22 -47.84 33.74
C ASP A 83 -16.81 -47.18 32.49
N CYS A 84 -17.11 -47.99 31.47
CA CYS A 84 -17.85 -47.55 30.30
C CYS A 84 -19.33 -47.49 30.67
N TYR A 85 -19.92 -46.29 30.67
CA TYR A 85 -21.32 -46.07 31.03
C TYR A 85 -22.07 -45.39 29.87
N CYS A 86 -23.01 -46.09 29.25
CA CYS A 86 -23.87 -45.58 28.18
C CYS A 86 -25.32 -45.58 28.65
N ASN A 87 -26.09 -44.56 28.32
CA ASN A 87 -27.50 -44.51 28.70
C ASN A 87 -28.35 -43.76 27.69
N GLY A 88 -29.64 -44.06 27.66
CA GLY A 88 -30.60 -43.34 26.82
C GLY A 88 -31.95 -43.18 27.51
N TRP A 89 -32.70 -42.16 27.10
CA TRP A 89 -34.03 -41.87 27.66
C TRP A 89 -34.96 -41.22 26.64
N GLY A 90 -36.27 -41.34 26.87
CA GLY A 90 -37.28 -40.65 26.07
C GLY A 90 -37.34 -41.10 24.60
N GLY A 91 -36.74 -42.25 24.28
CA GLY A 91 -36.73 -42.85 22.94
C GLY A 91 -35.70 -42.27 21.96
N SER A 92 -35.29 -41.01 22.14
CA SER A 92 -34.36 -40.35 21.22
C SER A 92 -33.11 -39.76 21.84
N HIS A 93 -32.99 -39.69 23.17
CA HIS A 93 -31.79 -39.15 23.82
C HIS A 93 -30.81 -40.26 24.17
N PHE A 94 -29.52 -40.03 23.91
CA PHE A 94 -28.45 -40.99 24.13
C PHE A 94 -27.21 -40.30 24.71
N VAL A 95 -26.44 -41.05 25.51
CA VAL A 95 -25.11 -40.71 26.02
C VAL A 95 -24.24 -41.94 25.82
N THR A 96 -23.16 -41.80 25.05
CA THR A 96 -22.17 -42.84 24.73
C THR A 96 -21.27 -43.18 25.93
N PHE A 97 -20.44 -44.23 25.81
CA PHE A 97 -19.53 -44.65 26.89
C PHE A 97 -18.49 -43.59 27.31
N ASP A 98 -18.09 -42.72 26.38
CA ASP A 98 -17.17 -41.59 26.59
C ASP A 98 -17.90 -40.29 27.02
N GLY A 99 -19.22 -40.33 27.22
CA GLY A 99 -20.01 -39.23 27.75
C GLY A 99 -20.59 -38.26 26.71
N GLN A 100 -20.53 -38.59 25.42
CA GLN A 100 -21.10 -37.76 24.36
C GLN A 100 -22.63 -37.87 24.33
N TYR A 101 -23.32 -36.75 24.56
CA TYR A 101 -24.77 -36.65 24.41
C TYR A 101 -25.17 -36.41 22.95
N TYR A 102 -26.25 -37.06 22.50
CA TYR A 102 -26.88 -36.79 21.21
C TYR A 102 -28.35 -37.21 21.17
N THR A 103 -29.04 -36.82 20.08
CA THR A 103 -30.43 -37.18 19.82
C THR A 103 -30.61 -37.89 18.49
N TYR A 104 -31.39 -38.97 18.47
CA TYR A 104 -31.68 -39.75 17.28
C TYR A 104 -33.12 -40.30 17.30
N ASP A 105 -33.97 -39.79 16.40
CA ASP A 105 -35.40 -40.13 16.31
C ASP A 105 -35.66 -41.25 15.30
N GLY A 106 -35.35 -42.48 15.70
CA GLY A 106 -35.49 -43.66 14.86
C GLY A 106 -36.58 -44.65 15.31
N ASN A 107 -37.25 -45.34 14.38
CA ASN A 107 -38.32 -46.32 14.65
C ASN A 107 -37.98 -47.78 14.27
N CYS A 108 -36.68 -48.08 14.15
CA CYS A 108 -36.17 -49.41 13.85
C CYS A 108 -35.47 -49.98 15.09
N THR A 109 -34.98 -51.21 14.95
CA THR A 109 -34.04 -51.77 15.92
C THR A 109 -32.63 -51.26 15.63
N TYR A 110 -31.95 -50.74 16.64
CA TYR A 110 -30.59 -50.18 16.53
C TYR A 110 -29.60 -50.96 17.38
N VAL A 111 -28.36 -51.01 16.92
CA VAL A 111 -27.24 -51.55 17.68
C VAL A 111 -26.84 -50.52 18.73
N LEU A 112 -27.04 -50.82 20.01
CA LEU A 112 -26.52 -50.01 21.10
C LEU A 112 -25.02 -50.27 21.27
N VAL A 113 -24.63 -51.53 21.39
CA VAL A 113 -23.22 -51.93 21.43
C VAL A 113 -23.06 -53.33 20.85
N GLU A 114 -22.07 -53.52 20.01
CA GLU A 114 -21.59 -54.83 19.54
C GLU A 114 -20.06 -54.88 19.63
N GLU A 115 -19.51 -56.08 19.74
CA GLU A 115 -18.05 -56.27 19.63
C GLU A 115 -17.59 -56.05 18.18
N THR A 116 -16.61 -55.17 17.97
CA THR A 116 -16.03 -54.91 16.63
C THR A 116 -15.31 -56.15 16.08
N THR A 117 -14.57 -56.84 16.96
CA THR A 117 -13.97 -58.15 16.70
C THR A 117 -14.58 -59.16 17.66
N PRO A 118 -15.49 -60.04 17.17
CA PRO A 118 -16.18 -60.99 18.03
C PRO A 118 -15.19 -61.89 18.76
N SER A 119 -15.23 -61.84 20.09
CA SER A 119 -14.52 -62.75 20.97
C SER A 119 -15.15 -64.15 20.90
N SER A 120 -14.60 -65.13 21.62
CA SER A 120 -15.24 -66.45 21.78
C SER A 120 -16.64 -66.38 22.44
N THR A 121 -17.00 -65.21 22.96
CA THR A 121 -18.23 -64.88 23.67
C THR A 121 -18.97 -63.81 22.89
N SER A 122 -19.71 -64.20 21.85
CA SER A 122 -20.56 -63.29 21.06
C SER A 122 -21.45 -62.43 21.98
N PHE A 123 -21.26 -61.10 21.97
CA PHE A 123 -22.00 -60.15 22.79
C PHE A 123 -22.53 -58.97 21.97
N GLY A 124 -23.78 -58.58 22.22
CA GLY A 124 -24.37 -57.38 21.62
C GLY A 124 -25.66 -56.96 22.31
N ILE A 125 -25.90 -55.66 22.36
CA ILE A 125 -27.10 -55.04 22.93
C ILE A 125 -27.77 -54.19 21.84
N TYR A 126 -29.09 -54.33 21.75
CA TYR A 126 -29.91 -53.66 20.75
C TYR A 126 -31.12 -53.02 21.41
N ILE A 127 -31.58 -51.89 20.86
CA ILE A 127 -32.80 -51.22 21.27
C ILE A 127 -33.81 -51.27 20.12
N ASP A 128 -34.99 -51.78 20.40
CA ASP A 128 -36.12 -51.78 19.47
C ASP A 128 -37.00 -50.57 19.77
N ASN A 129 -37.12 -49.66 18.81
CA ASN A 129 -37.92 -48.45 18.93
C ASN A 129 -39.11 -48.49 17.98
N TYR A 130 -40.20 -47.80 18.34
CA TYR A 130 -41.38 -47.64 17.50
C TYR A 130 -41.94 -46.22 17.60
N HIS A 131 -42.76 -45.82 16.62
CA HIS A 131 -43.46 -44.54 16.72
C HIS A 131 -44.70 -44.66 17.61
N CYS A 132 -44.60 -44.14 18.83
CA CYS A 132 -45.71 -44.04 19.77
C CYS A 132 -46.63 -42.84 19.47
N ASP A 133 -46.14 -41.81 18.79
CA ASP A 133 -46.94 -40.72 18.20
C ASP A 133 -46.61 -40.57 16.70
N ILE A 134 -47.52 -41.05 15.87
CA ILE A 134 -47.39 -41.06 14.41
C ILE A 134 -47.50 -39.64 13.82
N GLN A 135 -48.18 -38.70 14.50
CA GLN A 135 -48.34 -37.33 13.97
C GLN A 135 -47.06 -36.51 14.09
N ASN A 136 -46.33 -36.68 15.21
CA ASN A 136 -45.07 -35.97 15.47
C ASN A 136 -43.83 -36.82 15.22
N SER A 137 -43.98 -38.05 14.73
CA SER A 137 -42.89 -39.02 14.55
C SER A 137 -42.10 -39.28 15.84
N LEU A 138 -42.75 -39.23 17.01
CA LEU A 138 -42.09 -39.45 18.30
C LEU A 138 -41.65 -40.91 18.42
N SER A 139 -40.37 -41.13 18.67
CA SER A 139 -39.82 -42.47 18.93
C SER A 139 -39.97 -42.84 20.41
N CYS A 140 -40.42 -44.06 20.68
CA CYS A 140 -40.48 -44.65 22.03
C CYS A 140 -39.76 -46.00 22.05
N PRO A 141 -39.08 -46.36 23.17
CA PRO A 141 -38.50 -47.69 23.32
C PRO A 141 -39.59 -48.74 23.52
N HIS A 142 -39.52 -49.83 22.75
CA HIS A 142 -40.40 -50.97 22.87
C HIS A 142 -39.73 -52.11 23.65
N ALA A 143 -38.50 -52.47 23.28
CA ALA A 143 -37.76 -53.54 23.92
C ALA A 143 -36.25 -53.29 23.89
N ILE A 144 -35.55 -53.82 24.88
CA ILE A 144 -34.09 -53.98 24.83
C ILE A 144 -33.75 -55.46 24.66
N MET A 145 -32.84 -55.76 23.74
CA MET A 145 -32.41 -57.13 23.40
C MET A 145 -30.92 -57.27 23.70
N VAL A 146 -30.56 -58.34 24.41
CA VAL A 146 -29.18 -58.64 24.79
C VAL A 146 -28.84 -60.03 24.30
N LYS A 147 -27.88 -60.10 23.38
CA LYS A 147 -27.31 -61.35 22.89
C LYS A 147 -26.02 -61.62 23.64
N PHE A 148 -25.93 -62.80 24.23
CA PHE A 148 -24.75 -63.24 24.97
C PHE A 148 -24.55 -64.74 24.81
N GLU A 149 -23.45 -65.16 24.20
CA GLU A 149 -23.18 -66.55 23.81
C GLU A 149 -24.33 -67.14 22.98
N ASN A 150 -25.07 -68.12 23.51
CA ASN A 150 -26.24 -68.75 22.87
C ASN A 150 -27.57 -68.26 23.46
N LEU A 151 -27.55 -67.17 24.23
CA LEU A 151 -28.72 -66.58 24.86
C LEU A 151 -29.18 -65.35 24.07
N ASP A 152 -30.48 -65.32 23.77
CA ASP A 152 -31.20 -64.13 23.34
C ASP A 152 -32.15 -63.72 24.47
N ILE A 153 -31.83 -62.59 25.11
CA ILE A 153 -32.58 -62.06 26.26
C ILE A 153 -33.29 -60.81 25.79
N GLN A 154 -34.61 -60.76 25.92
CA GLN A 154 -35.40 -59.59 25.56
C GLN A 154 -36.23 -59.11 26.74
N ILE A 155 -36.17 -57.81 27.01
CA ILE A 155 -36.99 -57.12 28.01
C ILE A 155 -37.93 -56.19 27.26
N THR A 156 -39.20 -56.56 27.20
CA THR A 156 -40.23 -55.84 26.44
C THR A 156 -41.14 -55.08 27.37
N ASN A 157 -41.40 -53.82 27.05
CA ASN A 157 -42.44 -53.04 27.72
C ASN A 157 -43.82 -53.47 27.20
N ILE A 158 -44.64 -54.04 28.08
CA ILE A 158 -45.95 -54.59 27.72
C ILE A 158 -47.14 -53.68 28.10
N ASP A 159 -46.87 -52.53 28.73
CA ASP A 159 -47.91 -51.56 29.03
C ASP A 159 -47.61 -50.16 28.44
N PRO A 160 -48.64 -49.37 28.07
CA PRO A 160 -48.46 -48.02 27.54
C PRO A 160 -47.93 -47.00 28.57
N THR A 161 -47.84 -47.37 29.85
CA THR A 161 -47.38 -46.53 30.96
C THR A 161 -45.89 -46.71 31.28
N GLY A 162 -45.22 -47.73 30.73
CA GLY A 162 -43.82 -48.07 30.98
C GLY A 162 -43.55 -48.85 32.27
N ILE A 163 -44.56 -49.45 32.92
CA ILE A 163 -44.41 -49.98 34.29
C ILE A 163 -44.26 -51.50 34.33
N GLN A 164 -44.91 -52.23 33.42
CA GLN A 164 -44.87 -53.68 33.32
C GLN A 164 -43.93 -54.13 32.21
N HIS A 165 -42.99 -54.98 32.59
CA HIS A 165 -41.97 -55.54 31.71
C HIS A 165 -42.14 -57.05 31.63
N GLN A 166 -42.09 -57.59 30.41
CA GLN A 166 -42.01 -59.01 30.16
C GLN A 166 -40.57 -59.37 29.77
N VAL A 167 -40.01 -60.39 30.43
CA VAL A 167 -38.68 -60.90 30.12
C VAL A 167 -38.79 -62.25 29.43
N THR A 168 -38.13 -62.38 28.28
CA THR A 168 -37.95 -63.66 27.59
C THR A 168 -36.47 -64.01 27.52
N VAL A 169 -36.18 -65.31 27.62
CA VAL A 169 -34.84 -65.89 27.38
C VAL A 169 -35.03 -67.01 26.36
N ASN A 170 -34.38 -66.90 25.19
CA ASN A 170 -34.57 -67.80 24.05
C ASN A 170 -36.06 -68.03 23.75
N ASP A 171 -36.80 -66.93 23.54
CA ASP A 171 -38.24 -66.87 23.27
C ASP A 171 -39.17 -67.41 24.39
N SER A 172 -38.61 -67.89 25.49
CA SER A 172 -39.37 -68.44 26.61
C SER A 172 -39.56 -67.38 27.70
N ILE A 173 -40.80 -67.14 28.11
CA ILE A 173 -41.11 -66.20 29.19
C ILE A 173 -40.54 -66.71 30.51
N VAL A 174 -39.80 -65.85 31.22
CA VAL A 174 -39.21 -66.18 32.52
C VAL A 174 -39.78 -65.33 33.65
N SER A 175 -39.89 -65.91 34.84
CA SER A 175 -40.24 -65.18 36.06
C SER A 175 -38.98 -64.63 36.74
N LEU A 176 -39.04 -63.37 37.21
CA LEU A 176 -37.96 -62.75 37.97
C LEU A 176 -38.09 -63.06 39.48
N PRO A 177 -36.98 -63.21 40.22
CA PRO A 177 -35.59 -63.18 39.74
C PRO A 177 -35.22 -64.46 38.96
N TYR A 178 -34.48 -64.28 37.88
CA TYR A 178 -33.94 -65.36 37.04
C TYR A 178 -32.43 -65.46 37.25
N SER A 179 -31.91 -66.68 37.41
CA SER A 179 -30.47 -66.93 37.54
C SER A 179 -30.13 -68.29 36.96
N ARG A 180 -29.66 -68.29 35.70
CA ARG A 180 -29.27 -69.51 34.95
C ARG A 180 -28.35 -69.09 33.80
N ASP A 181 -27.60 -70.04 33.25
CA ASP A 181 -26.81 -69.88 32.01
C ASP A 181 -25.83 -68.69 32.06
N GLY A 182 -25.30 -68.41 33.25
CA GLY A 182 -24.31 -67.35 33.46
C GLY A 182 -24.87 -65.93 33.50
N VAL A 183 -26.19 -65.75 33.54
CA VAL A 183 -26.84 -64.43 33.68
C VAL A 183 -27.77 -64.37 34.89
N LYS A 184 -27.93 -63.17 35.46
CA LYS A 184 -28.90 -62.89 36.52
C LYS A 184 -29.80 -61.76 36.10
N ILE A 185 -31.11 -61.94 36.21
CA ILE A 185 -32.11 -60.93 35.89
C ILE A 185 -32.99 -60.70 37.11
N SER A 186 -33.15 -59.45 37.51
CA SER A 186 -33.93 -59.08 38.69
C SER A 186 -34.70 -57.79 38.43
N SER A 187 -35.72 -57.53 39.25
CA SER A 187 -36.48 -56.28 39.23
C SER A 187 -36.18 -55.47 40.49
N SER A 188 -35.83 -54.19 40.34
CA SER A 188 -35.66 -53.25 41.44
C SER A 188 -36.41 -51.95 41.13
N GLY A 189 -37.49 -51.71 41.87
CA GLY A 189 -38.42 -50.61 41.57
C GLY A 189 -39.07 -50.80 40.20
N LEU A 190 -38.93 -49.80 39.32
CA LEU A 190 -39.42 -49.82 37.94
C LEU A 190 -38.41 -50.39 36.93
N ASN A 191 -37.17 -50.66 37.38
CA ASN A 191 -36.10 -51.13 36.50
C ASN A 191 -36.02 -52.65 36.51
N VAL A 192 -35.88 -53.24 35.32
CA VAL A 192 -35.35 -54.60 35.15
C VAL A 192 -33.83 -54.47 35.01
N MET A 193 -33.10 -55.26 35.80
CA MET A 193 -31.65 -55.27 35.89
C MET A 193 -31.13 -56.63 35.41
N LEU A 194 -30.30 -56.62 34.37
CA LEU A 194 -29.57 -57.77 33.86
C LEU A 194 -28.09 -57.64 34.26
N GLU A 195 -27.57 -58.63 34.97
CA GLU A 195 -26.16 -58.77 35.31
C GLU A 195 -25.58 -59.96 34.53
N ILE A 196 -24.44 -59.75 33.88
CA ILE A 196 -23.66 -60.77 33.17
C ILE A 196 -22.30 -60.89 33.90
N PRO A 197 -22.21 -61.71 34.98
CA PRO A 197 -21.01 -61.82 35.80
C PRO A 197 -19.72 -62.09 35.02
N LYS A 198 -19.78 -62.91 33.97
CA LYS A 198 -18.62 -63.25 33.13
C LYS A 198 -18.01 -62.03 32.44
N LEU A 199 -18.85 -61.08 32.04
CA LEU A 199 -18.43 -59.83 31.39
C LEU A 199 -18.29 -58.67 32.38
N LYS A 200 -18.57 -58.89 33.68
CA LYS A 200 -18.82 -57.82 34.67
C LYS A 200 -19.81 -56.76 34.13
N GLY A 201 -20.69 -57.16 33.21
CA GLY A 201 -21.58 -56.28 32.47
C GLY A 201 -22.93 -56.14 33.15
N PHE A 202 -23.53 -54.96 33.00
CA PHE A 202 -24.77 -54.63 33.68
C PHE A 202 -25.68 -53.76 32.80
N VAL A 203 -26.95 -54.14 32.67
CA VAL A 203 -27.94 -53.45 31.85
C VAL A 203 -29.19 -53.18 32.67
N THR A 204 -29.69 -51.94 32.65
CA THR A 204 -30.99 -51.57 33.20
C THR A 204 -31.93 -51.12 32.09
N PHE A 205 -33.22 -51.44 32.27
CA PHE A 205 -34.28 -50.93 31.41
C PHE A 205 -35.58 -50.76 32.19
N ASN A 206 -36.30 -49.67 31.94
CA ASN A 206 -37.59 -49.40 32.57
C ASN A 206 -38.69 -49.02 31.56
N GLY A 207 -38.52 -49.33 30.27
CA GLY A 207 -39.50 -48.98 29.23
C GLY A 207 -39.31 -47.60 28.63
N LEU A 208 -38.70 -46.65 29.35
CA LEU A 208 -38.44 -45.28 28.86
C LEU A 208 -36.96 -44.92 28.81
N ALA A 209 -36.16 -45.55 29.65
CA ALA A 209 -34.73 -45.34 29.75
C ALA A 209 -33.99 -46.66 29.92
N PHE A 210 -32.74 -46.67 29.45
CA PHE A 210 -31.80 -47.74 29.66
C PHE A 210 -30.46 -47.21 30.17
N ALA A 211 -29.71 -48.05 30.85
CA ALA A 211 -28.29 -47.82 31.11
C ALA A 211 -27.50 -49.12 30.91
N ILE A 212 -26.30 -48.99 30.37
CA ILE A 212 -25.37 -50.07 30.07
C ILE A 212 -24.05 -49.71 30.72
N LYS A 213 -23.58 -50.61 31.58
CA LYS A 213 -22.28 -50.53 32.23
C LYS A 213 -21.43 -51.72 31.78
N LEU A 214 -20.28 -51.43 31.19
CA LEU A 214 -19.30 -52.42 30.75
C LEU A 214 -17.91 -52.07 31.31
N PRO A 215 -17.08 -53.05 31.68
CA PRO A 215 -15.71 -52.79 32.11
C PRO A 215 -14.82 -52.42 30.91
N SER A 216 -13.99 -51.38 31.08
CA SER A 216 -13.01 -50.97 30.06
C SER A 216 -12.00 -52.09 29.76
N GLU A 217 -11.56 -52.85 30.77
CA GLU A 217 -10.66 -54.02 30.64
C GLU A 217 -11.03 -54.99 29.49
N ILE A 218 -12.33 -55.14 29.19
CA ILE A 218 -12.83 -56.12 28.20
C ILE A 218 -13.27 -55.43 26.90
N PHE A 219 -13.81 -54.21 26.99
CA PHE A 219 -14.55 -53.56 25.89
C PHE A 219 -13.86 -52.31 25.31
N GLU A 220 -12.77 -51.84 25.92
CA GLU A 220 -12.00 -50.73 25.38
C GLU A 220 -11.52 -51.04 23.96
N ASN A 221 -11.77 -50.11 23.02
CA ASN A 221 -11.42 -50.22 21.60
C ASN A 221 -11.99 -51.46 20.87
N ASN A 222 -13.00 -52.14 21.43
CA ASN A 222 -13.66 -53.30 20.82
C ASN A 222 -15.19 -53.17 20.85
N THR A 223 -15.71 -51.94 20.76
CA THR A 223 -17.15 -51.68 20.72
C THR A 223 -17.53 -50.86 19.50
N GLN A 224 -18.71 -51.11 18.95
CA GLN A 224 -19.32 -50.33 17.87
C GLN A 224 -20.81 -50.12 18.13
N GLY A 225 -21.40 -49.08 17.56
CA GLY A 225 -22.84 -48.79 17.64
C GLY A 225 -23.14 -47.47 18.34
N GLN A 226 -24.38 -47.32 18.81
CA GLN A 226 -24.87 -46.07 19.43
C GLN A 226 -24.19 -45.71 20.76
N CYS A 227 -23.44 -46.62 21.38
CA CYS A 227 -22.69 -46.40 22.62
C CYS A 227 -21.16 -46.27 22.43
N GLU A 228 -20.64 -46.21 21.20
CA GLU A 228 -19.19 -46.26 20.89
C GLU A 228 -18.34 -45.20 21.63
N CYS A 229 -17.08 -45.53 21.91
CA CYS A 229 -16.08 -44.59 22.43
C CYS A 229 -15.32 -43.92 21.29
N HIS A 230 -15.20 -42.59 21.30
CA HIS A 230 -14.35 -41.85 20.39
C HIS A 230 -13.05 -41.41 21.08
N ASP A 231 -11.94 -41.31 20.32
CA ASP A 231 -10.63 -40.95 20.87
C ASP A 231 -10.64 -39.66 21.70
N ARG A 232 -11.46 -38.67 21.29
CA ARG A 232 -11.66 -37.39 22.00
C ARG A 232 -13.03 -36.75 21.74
N VAL A 233 -13.37 -36.48 20.49
CA VAL A 233 -14.64 -35.84 20.09
C VAL A 233 -15.19 -36.55 18.85
N SER A 234 -16.37 -37.16 18.98
CA SER A 234 -17.09 -37.78 17.87
C SER A 234 -17.40 -36.77 16.78
N PRO A 235 -17.02 -37.01 15.51
CA PRO A 235 -17.46 -36.17 14.41
C PRO A 235 -18.92 -36.42 14.01
N ASP A 236 -19.51 -37.56 14.39
CA ASP A 236 -20.79 -38.02 13.83
C ASP A 236 -21.92 -37.03 14.07
N ASN A 237 -22.08 -36.53 15.30
CA ASN A 237 -23.13 -35.57 15.61
C ASN A 237 -23.01 -34.27 14.81
N TYR A 238 -21.78 -33.78 14.64
CA TYR A 238 -21.49 -32.57 13.88
C TYR A 238 -21.65 -32.79 12.38
N TYR A 239 -21.30 -33.97 11.89
CA TYR A 239 -21.51 -34.38 10.51
C TYR A 239 -22.99 -34.54 10.18
N GLN A 240 -23.76 -35.24 11.02
CA GLN A 240 -25.22 -35.38 10.82
C GLN A 240 -25.93 -34.03 10.90
N ALA A 241 -25.54 -33.16 11.83
CA ALA A 241 -26.03 -31.79 11.88
C ALA A 241 -25.68 -31.00 10.59
N CYS A 242 -24.43 -31.10 10.12
CA CYS A 242 -24.00 -30.49 8.86
C CYS A 242 -24.83 -30.96 7.66
N VAL A 243 -25.07 -32.28 7.55
CA VAL A 243 -25.88 -32.87 6.48
C VAL A 243 -27.32 -32.38 6.58
N HIS A 244 -27.89 -32.34 7.78
CA HIS A 244 -29.24 -31.84 8.01
C HIS A 244 -29.38 -30.37 7.58
N ASP A 245 -28.46 -29.52 8.04
CA ASP A 245 -28.47 -28.07 7.79
C ASP A 245 -28.28 -27.76 6.30
N GLU A 246 -27.33 -28.43 5.63
CA GLU A 246 -27.06 -28.23 4.20
C GLU A 246 -28.18 -28.76 3.30
N CYS A 247 -28.78 -29.91 3.64
CA CYS A 247 -29.92 -30.45 2.87
C CYS A 247 -31.17 -29.57 2.98
N ARG A 248 -31.31 -28.81 4.09
CA ARG A 248 -32.46 -27.93 4.33
C ARG A 248 -32.24 -26.52 3.80
N MET A 249 -31.04 -25.97 3.97
CA MET A 249 -30.66 -24.63 3.51
C MET A 249 -29.22 -24.63 2.96
N PRO A 250 -29.04 -25.02 1.68
CA PRO A 250 -27.71 -25.15 1.10
C PRO A 250 -26.99 -23.81 1.06
N SER A 251 -25.94 -23.67 1.86
CA SER A 251 -25.12 -22.46 1.91
C SER A 251 -23.73 -22.74 2.48
N THR A 252 -22.71 -22.16 1.85
CA THR A 252 -21.32 -22.26 2.32
C THR A 252 -21.17 -21.81 3.77
N SER A 253 -21.95 -20.81 4.20
CA SER A 253 -21.98 -20.34 5.59
C SER A 253 -22.43 -21.40 6.60
N MET A 254 -23.39 -22.27 6.25
CA MET A 254 -23.85 -23.34 7.14
C MET A 254 -22.78 -24.42 7.27
N ILE A 255 -22.17 -24.84 6.16
CA ILE A 255 -21.04 -25.79 6.16
C ILE A 255 -19.90 -25.26 7.03
N CYS A 256 -19.53 -23.99 6.85
CA CYS A 256 -18.47 -23.37 7.65
C CYS A 256 -18.84 -23.27 9.14
N ALA A 257 -20.11 -23.03 9.48
CA ALA A 257 -20.56 -22.98 10.87
C ALA A 257 -20.50 -24.37 11.54
N SER A 258 -20.89 -25.44 10.84
CA SER A 258 -20.79 -26.81 11.35
C SER A 258 -19.34 -27.22 11.56
N LEU A 259 -18.45 -26.92 10.60
CA LEU A 259 -17.01 -27.18 10.72
C LEU A 259 -16.36 -26.37 11.84
N GLN A 260 -16.70 -25.09 11.96
CA GLN A 260 -16.24 -24.22 13.05
C GLN A 260 -16.69 -24.75 14.42
N THR A 261 -17.92 -25.27 14.50
CA THR A 261 -18.46 -25.84 15.75
C THR A 261 -17.66 -27.07 16.17
N TYR A 262 -17.39 -27.99 15.25
CA TYR A 262 -16.57 -29.16 15.54
C TYR A 262 -15.14 -28.78 15.97
N ALA A 263 -14.50 -27.87 15.22
CA ALA A 263 -13.16 -27.39 15.56
C ALA A 263 -13.10 -26.68 16.92
N SER A 264 -14.14 -25.92 17.28
CA SER A 264 -14.27 -25.27 18.59
C SER A 264 -14.36 -26.28 19.74
N VAL A 265 -15.11 -27.37 19.55
CA VAL A 265 -15.20 -28.42 20.58
C VAL A 265 -13.89 -29.20 20.69
N CYS A 266 -13.24 -29.53 19.57
CA CYS A 266 -11.88 -30.07 19.61
C CYS A 266 -10.93 -29.15 20.39
N MET A 267 -11.04 -27.84 20.19
CA MET A 267 -10.22 -26.84 20.87
C MET A 267 -10.48 -26.76 22.38
N SER A 268 -11.72 -26.92 22.86
CA SER A 268 -12.00 -26.98 24.31
C SER A 268 -11.39 -28.22 24.98
N HIS A 269 -11.08 -29.26 24.20
CA HIS A 269 -10.33 -30.43 24.65
C HIS A 269 -8.81 -30.30 24.41
N GLY A 270 -8.32 -29.11 24.08
CA GLY A 270 -6.89 -28.84 23.85
C GLY A 270 -6.38 -29.29 22.48
N ILE A 271 -7.27 -29.67 21.55
CA ILE A 271 -6.91 -30.16 20.23
C ILE A 271 -7.04 -29.02 19.23
N CYS A 272 -5.92 -28.56 18.70
CA CYS A 272 -5.89 -27.50 17.72
C CYS A 272 -6.00 -28.03 16.28
N ILE A 273 -7.00 -27.56 15.53
CA ILE A 273 -7.21 -27.93 14.13
C ILE A 273 -7.36 -26.66 13.30
N ASP A 274 -6.44 -26.43 12.35
CA ASP A 274 -6.57 -25.36 11.35
C ASP A 274 -7.53 -25.77 10.22
N TRP A 275 -8.81 -25.92 10.59
CA TRP A 275 -9.85 -26.49 9.75
C TRP A 275 -10.10 -25.65 8.48
N ARG A 276 -9.91 -24.33 8.53
CA ARG A 276 -10.12 -23.43 7.37
C ARG A 276 -9.16 -23.74 6.23
N ASN A 277 -7.93 -24.16 6.53
CA ASN A 277 -6.93 -24.53 5.53
C ASN A 277 -7.33 -25.78 4.72
N TYR A 278 -8.19 -26.65 5.27
CA TYR A 278 -8.70 -27.85 4.59
C TYR A 278 -9.94 -27.60 3.73
N THR A 279 -10.41 -26.35 3.63
CA THR A 279 -11.63 -26.01 2.88
C THR A 279 -11.38 -25.46 1.48
N ASP A 280 -10.12 -25.49 1.00
CA ASP A 280 -9.72 -24.92 -0.30
C ASP A 280 -10.22 -23.47 -0.52
N GLY A 281 -10.31 -22.70 0.57
CA GLY A 281 -10.76 -21.31 0.56
C GLY A 281 -12.28 -21.10 0.66
N ALA A 282 -13.09 -22.17 0.70
CA ALA A 282 -14.55 -22.06 0.86
C ALA A 282 -14.94 -21.35 2.17
N CYS A 283 -14.17 -21.58 3.25
CA CYS A 283 -14.39 -20.96 4.56
C CYS A 283 -13.30 -19.95 4.91
N SER A 284 -12.85 -19.16 3.94
CA SER A 284 -11.81 -18.14 4.14
C SER A 284 -12.20 -17.10 5.22
N PHE A 285 -11.25 -16.73 6.06
CA PHE A 285 -11.43 -15.72 7.11
C PHE A 285 -10.38 -14.62 6.97
N ASN A 286 -10.83 -13.39 6.75
CA ASN A 286 -9.95 -12.24 6.52
C ASN A 286 -9.85 -11.37 7.77
N CYS A 287 -8.62 -11.16 8.24
CA CYS A 287 -8.36 -10.29 9.39
C CYS A 287 -8.22 -8.81 9.00
N PRO A 288 -8.48 -7.89 9.95
CA PRO A 288 -8.14 -6.48 9.80
C PRO A 288 -6.68 -6.26 9.43
N LEU A 289 -6.39 -5.12 8.80
CA LEU A 289 -5.03 -4.69 8.47
C LEU A 289 -4.13 -4.76 9.73
N ASN A 290 -3.01 -5.48 9.62
CA ASN A 290 -2.00 -5.72 10.68
C ASN A 290 -2.32 -6.83 11.70
N LYS A 291 -3.42 -7.59 11.54
CA LYS A 291 -3.66 -8.82 12.29
C LYS A 291 -3.52 -10.06 11.40
N VAL A 292 -3.17 -11.18 12.00
CA VAL A 292 -3.05 -12.49 11.33
C VAL A 292 -4.07 -13.46 11.91
N TYR A 293 -4.71 -14.22 11.02
CA TYR A 293 -5.60 -15.30 11.43
C TYR A 293 -4.77 -16.41 12.09
N LYS A 294 -5.26 -16.91 13.22
CA LYS A 294 -4.74 -18.13 13.85
C LYS A 294 -5.91 -19.00 14.26
N ALA A 295 -5.82 -20.28 13.88
CA ALA A 295 -6.84 -21.27 14.20
C ALA A 295 -6.94 -21.54 15.70
N CYS A 296 -5.80 -21.52 16.41
CA CYS A 296 -5.76 -21.67 17.85
C CYS A 296 -4.59 -20.85 18.37
N GLU A 297 -4.88 -19.76 19.05
CA GLU A 297 -3.90 -19.01 19.82
C GLU A 297 -4.36 -18.93 21.27
N ILE A 298 -3.41 -18.94 22.19
CA ILE A 298 -3.69 -18.82 23.61
C ILE A 298 -4.23 -17.41 23.85
N PHE A 299 -5.47 -17.34 24.34
CA PHE A 299 -6.08 -16.13 24.86
C PHE A 299 -5.51 -15.90 26.26
N GLU A 300 -4.21 -15.58 26.35
CA GLU A 300 -3.83 -14.62 27.38
C GLU A 300 -4.62 -13.38 27.01
N GLU A 301 -5.42 -12.81 27.93
CA GLU A 301 -5.98 -11.48 27.73
C GLU A 301 -4.83 -10.64 27.20
N GLU A 302 -4.87 -10.28 25.91
CA GLU A 302 -3.69 -9.81 25.20
C GLU A 302 -3.05 -8.75 26.09
N LEU A 303 -1.78 -8.91 26.43
CA LEU A 303 -1.07 -7.97 27.28
C LEU A 303 -1.05 -6.63 26.55
N THR A 304 -2.13 -5.86 26.71
CA THR A 304 -2.32 -4.65 25.93
C THR A 304 -1.45 -3.59 26.55
N CYS A 305 -1.09 -2.58 25.77
CA CYS A 305 -0.35 -1.46 26.31
C CYS A 305 -1.10 -0.69 27.41
N THR A 306 -2.40 -0.90 27.55
CA THR A 306 -3.27 -0.24 28.53
C THR A 306 -3.66 -1.12 29.72
N SER A 307 -3.47 -2.44 29.66
CA SER A 307 -3.73 -3.36 30.78
C SER A 307 -2.44 -3.68 31.54
N SER A 308 -2.37 -3.26 32.81
CA SER A 308 -1.31 -3.62 33.73
C SER A 308 -1.89 -4.51 34.83
N ASN A 309 -1.42 -5.75 34.90
CA ASN A 309 -1.82 -6.81 35.84
C ASN A 309 -3.23 -7.39 35.67
N SER A 310 -3.30 -8.56 35.07
CA SER A 310 -4.18 -9.64 35.51
C SER A 310 -3.33 -10.87 35.82
N ASP A 311 -3.40 -11.36 37.07
CA ASP A 311 -2.98 -12.72 37.41
C ASP A 311 -3.90 -13.66 36.62
N LEU A 312 -3.38 -14.25 35.55
CA LEU A 312 -4.15 -15.10 34.64
C LEU A 312 -4.04 -16.57 35.08
N THR A 313 -5.05 -17.02 35.80
CA THR A 313 -5.36 -18.45 35.95
C THR A 313 -6.40 -18.84 34.89
N GLY A 314 -5.95 -19.44 33.79
CA GLY A 314 -6.82 -20.09 32.79
C GLY A 314 -6.32 -19.90 31.35
N LEU A 315 -5.71 -20.94 30.78
CA LEU A 315 -5.35 -21.01 29.36
C LEU A 315 -6.60 -21.32 28.54
N ASN A 316 -7.24 -20.31 27.93
CA ASN A 316 -8.31 -20.53 26.97
C ASN A 316 -7.76 -20.40 25.55
N LEU A 317 -7.79 -21.46 24.75
CA LEU A 317 -7.49 -21.37 23.32
C LEU A 317 -8.70 -20.78 22.57
N SER A 318 -8.45 -19.90 21.60
CA SER A 318 -9.49 -19.40 20.71
C SER A 318 -9.03 -19.24 19.26
N GLU A 319 -9.97 -19.40 18.34
CA GLU A 319 -9.81 -19.06 16.92
C GLU A 319 -10.07 -17.56 16.72
N GLY A 320 -9.22 -16.86 15.95
CA GLY A 320 -9.44 -15.44 15.71
C GLY A 320 -8.30 -14.71 14.98
N CYS A 321 -8.35 -13.38 15.07
CA CYS A 321 -7.35 -12.47 14.52
C CYS A 321 -6.47 -11.94 15.63
N PHE A 322 -5.17 -12.23 15.54
CA PHE A 322 -4.21 -11.90 16.57
C PHE A 322 -3.07 -11.05 16.02
N CYS A 323 -2.36 -10.37 16.92
CA CYS A 323 -1.15 -9.66 16.55
C CYS A 323 -0.05 -10.64 16.08
N PRO A 324 0.73 -10.29 15.04
CA PRO A 324 1.85 -11.10 14.58
C PRO A 324 2.93 -11.24 15.66
N LYS A 325 3.73 -12.31 15.58
CA LYS A 325 4.77 -12.59 16.58
C LYS A 325 5.69 -11.39 16.80
N GLY A 326 5.88 -11.01 18.06
CA GLY A 326 6.73 -9.88 18.46
C GLY A 326 6.01 -8.53 18.54
N THR A 327 4.71 -8.49 18.28
CA THR A 327 3.86 -7.30 18.46
C THR A 327 2.80 -7.55 19.54
N ILE A 328 2.37 -6.48 20.19
CA ILE A 328 1.34 -6.47 21.25
C ILE A 328 0.18 -5.57 20.83
N LEU A 329 -1.03 -5.92 21.23
CA LEU A 329 -2.21 -5.09 20.96
C LEU A 329 -2.10 -3.79 21.75
N PHE A 330 -2.36 -2.66 21.10
CA PHE A 330 -2.25 -1.36 21.78
C PHE A 330 -3.34 -1.17 22.85
N SER A 331 -4.60 -1.48 22.52
CA SER A 331 -5.76 -1.37 23.42
C SER A 331 -6.88 -2.31 22.92
N PRO A 332 -7.75 -2.85 23.81
CA PRO A 332 -8.88 -3.71 23.42
C PRO A 332 -9.82 -3.08 22.39
N ASP A 333 -9.94 -1.75 22.40
CA ASP A 333 -10.82 -0.98 21.50
C ASP A 333 -10.16 -0.66 20.14
N THR A 334 -8.94 -1.15 19.89
CA THR A 334 -8.16 -0.83 18.68
C THR A 334 -7.65 -2.08 18.01
N ASP A 335 -7.57 -2.10 16.67
CA ASP A 335 -6.96 -3.19 15.91
C ASP A 335 -5.44 -3.04 15.70
N LEU A 336 -4.80 -2.18 16.50
CA LEU A 336 -3.42 -1.75 16.26
C LEU A 336 -2.41 -2.62 17.01
N CYS A 337 -1.51 -3.27 16.27
CA CYS A 337 -0.39 -4.04 16.83
C CYS A 337 0.89 -3.19 16.84
N VAL A 338 1.54 -3.08 17.99
CA VAL A 338 2.75 -2.27 18.19
C VAL A 338 3.89 -3.11 18.76
N ASN A 339 5.15 -2.73 18.47
CA ASN A 339 6.33 -3.41 19.05
C ASN A 339 6.65 -2.91 20.47
N LYS A 340 6.22 -1.69 20.81
CA LYS A 340 6.45 -1.02 22.08
C LYS A 340 5.25 -0.17 22.46
N CYS A 341 4.97 -0.09 23.75
CA CYS A 341 3.88 0.72 24.29
C CYS A 341 4.20 2.21 24.37
N GLY A 342 3.13 3.00 24.41
CA GLY A 342 3.20 4.45 24.35
C GLY A 342 1.82 5.10 24.44
N CYS A 343 1.59 6.17 23.69
CA CYS A 343 0.34 6.92 23.64
C CYS A 343 -0.26 6.91 22.23
N ILE A 344 -1.54 7.25 22.08
CA ILE A 344 -2.14 7.58 20.78
C ILE A 344 -2.01 9.09 20.55
N GLY A 345 -1.36 9.45 19.44
CA GLY A 345 -1.27 10.82 18.94
C GLY A 345 -2.63 11.40 18.53
N PRO A 346 -2.76 12.73 18.47
CA PRO A 346 -3.97 13.37 17.95
C PRO A 346 -4.23 13.08 16.45
N ASP A 347 -3.24 12.54 15.74
CA ASP A 347 -3.33 11.99 14.39
C ASP A 347 -3.86 10.54 14.34
N GLY A 348 -4.11 9.92 15.50
CA GLY A 348 -4.55 8.53 15.64
C GLY A 348 -3.40 7.51 15.55
N LEU A 349 -2.15 7.96 15.47
CA LEU A 349 -0.97 7.07 15.34
C LEU A 349 -0.30 6.83 16.70
N PRO A 350 0.29 5.63 16.92
CA PRO A 350 1.01 5.33 18.15
C PRO A 350 2.30 6.17 18.26
N LYS A 351 2.60 6.61 19.47
CA LYS A 351 3.76 7.42 19.84
C LYS A 351 4.51 6.77 20.99
N GLU A 352 5.82 6.66 20.90
CA GLU A 352 6.62 6.05 21.99
C GLU A 352 6.64 6.96 23.24
N PHE A 353 6.82 6.37 24.42
CA PHE A 353 6.92 7.15 25.65
C PHE A 353 8.10 8.14 25.62
N ASN A 354 7.81 9.38 25.96
CA ASN A 354 8.69 10.56 25.86
C ASN A 354 9.04 11.00 24.43
N GLU A 355 8.38 10.46 23.39
CA GLU A 355 8.46 10.99 22.03
C GLU A 355 7.92 12.42 22.00
N ARG A 356 8.70 13.35 21.42
CA ARG A 356 8.32 14.74 21.21
C ARG A 356 8.06 14.97 19.74
N PHE A 357 6.91 15.57 19.42
CA PHE A 357 6.49 15.82 18.05
C PHE A 357 5.69 17.11 17.95
N LYS A 358 5.65 17.72 16.76
CA LYS A 358 4.88 18.92 16.47
C LYS A 358 3.60 18.53 15.74
N PHE A 359 2.44 18.97 16.24
CA PHE A 359 1.14 18.72 15.61
C PHE A 359 0.30 19.99 15.65
N ASN A 360 -0.18 20.46 14.49
CA ASN A 360 -1.02 21.65 14.37
C ASN A 360 -0.47 22.88 15.14
N CYS A 361 0.83 23.15 15.00
CA CYS A 361 1.55 24.21 15.71
C CYS A 361 1.49 24.15 17.24
N GLN A 362 1.45 22.93 17.77
CA GLN A 362 1.66 22.63 19.18
C GLN A 362 2.85 21.68 19.33
N ASP A 363 3.65 21.90 20.37
CA ASP A 363 4.68 20.97 20.81
C ASP A 363 4.05 19.94 21.74
N CYS A 364 4.04 18.68 21.32
CA CYS A 364 3.42 17.57 22.02
C CYS A 364 4.45 16.58 22.55
N ILE A 365 4.14 15.93 23.66
CA ILE A 365 4.92 14.82 24.23
C ILE A 365 3.99 13.68 24.66
N CYS A 366 4.34 12.44 24.32
CA CYS A 366 3.71 11.27 24.91
C CYS A 366 4.27 11.07 26.33
N ASP A 367 3.49 11.41 27.35
CA ASP A 367 3.93 11.36 28.73
C ASP A 367 3.90 9.92 29.29
N LYS A 368 5.04 9.48 29.82
CA LYS A 368 5.22 8.11 30.32
C LYS A 368 4.47 7.80 31.62
N ILE A 369 3.97 8.81 32.32
CA ILE A 369 3.32 8.65 33.63
C ILE A 369 1.81 8.57 33.44
N THR A 370 1.27 9.46 32.63
CA THR A 370 -0.16 9.57 32.36
C THR A 370 -0.61 8.73 31.16
N HIS A 371 0.32 8.20 30.36
CA HIS A 371 0.09 7.49 29.10
C HIS A 371 -0.75 8.32 28.10
N ARG A 372 -0.65 9.65 28.17
CA ARG A 372 -1.41 10.58 27.34
C ARG A 372 -0.49 11.55 26.64
N VAL A 373 -0.97 12.08 25.52
CA VAL A 373 -0.29 13.16 24.82
C VAL A 373 -0.61 14.49 25.49
N ILE A 374 0.43 15.22 25.87
CA ILE A 374 0.34 16.56 26.44
C ILE A 374 0.90 17.53 25.41
N CYS A 375 0.08 18.47 24.94
CA CYS A 375 0.47 19.47 23.94
C CYS A 375 0.45 20.88 24.54
N GLN A 376 1.39 21.71 24.10
CA GLN A 376 1.47 23.14 24.44
C GLN A 376 1.63 23.97 23.15
N PRO A 377 1.08 25.20 23.09
CA PRO A 377 1.25 26.07 21.93
C PRO A 377 2.73 26.25 21.57
N HIS A 378 3.07 26.08 20.31
CA HIS A 378 4.46 26.21 19.86
C HIS A 378 4.95 27.64 20.07
N ASN A 379 6.09 27.79 20.75
CA ASN A 379 6.58 29.08 21.17
C ASN A 379 7.43 29.72 20.06
N CYS A 380 6.82 30.63 19.28
CA CYS A 380 7.53 31.35 18.24
C CYS A 380 8.45 32.44 18.84
N PRO A 381 9.67 32.60 18.30
CA PRO A 381 10.53 33.71 18.68
C PRO A 381 9.88 35.05 18.35
N ILE A 382 10.04 36.02 19.24
CA ILE A 382 9.51 37.38 19.06
C ILE A 382 10.39 38.10 18.04
N PHE A 383 9.84 38.38 16.86
CA PHE A 383 10.50 39.19 15.84
C PHE A 383 10.15 40.67 16.05
N PRO A 384 11.12 41.55 16.36
CA PRO A 384 10.84 42.98 16.46
C PRO A 384 10.39 43.52 15.09
N PRO A 385 9.37 44.40 15.04
CA PRO A 385 8.87 44.95 13.79
C PRO A 385 9.95 45.82 13.14
N MET A 386 10.37 45.45 11.93
CA MET A 386 11.27 46.25 11.10
C MET A 386 10.43 47.31 10.35
N PRO A 387 10.71 48.62 10.51
CA PRO A 387 10.00 49.64 9.77
C PRO A 387 10.41 49.59 8.29
N CYS A 388 9.45 49.38 7.39
CA CYS A 388 9.66 49.48 5.94
C CYS A 388 9.55 50.95 5.53
N GLU A 389 10.65 51.68 5.63
CA GLU A 389 10.71 53.11 5.24
C GLU A 389 11.18 53.22 3.78
N GLY A 390 10.31 53.73 2.91
CA GLY A 390 10.62 54.00 1.50
C GLY A 390 9.43 53.81 0.56
N GLU A 391 9.39 54.59 -0.52
CA GLU A 391 8.32 54.50 -1.52
C GLU A 391 8.36 53.16 -2.26
N GLY A 392 7.19 52.56 -2.49
CA GLY A 392 7.06 51.25 -3.15
C GLY A 392 7.32 50.03 -2.25
N PHE A 393 7.81 50.20 -1.02
CA PHE A 393 8.00 49.07 -0.10
C PHE A 393 6.72 48.71 0.67
N ILE A 394 6.45 47.42 0.80
CA ILE A 394 5.32 46.87 1.57
C ILE A 394 5.79 45.82 2.58
N THR A 395 5.08 45.73 3.71
CA THR A 395 5.26 44.67 4.71
C THR A 395 4.55 43.40 4.27
N VAL A 396 5.27 42.28 4.28
CA VAL A 396 4.72 40.96 3.94
C VAL A 396 5.08 39.97 5.04
N ASN A 397 4.10 39.17 5.48
CA ASN A 397 4.34 38.06 6.38
C ASN A 397 4.82 36.86 5.59
N ILE A 398 6.00 36.34 5.94
CA ILE A 398 6.53 35.10 5.38
C ILE A 398 6.68 34.06 6.48
N THR A 399 6.51 32.79 6.15
CA THR A 399 6.86 31.68 7.04
C THR A 399 8.37 31.59 7.21
N VAL A 400 8.81 31.21 8.41
CA VAL A 400 10.22 30.99 8.69
C VAL A 400 10.65 29.67 8.02
N PRO A 401 11.73 29.64 7.21
CA PRO A 401 12.10 28.44 6.44
C PRO A 401 12.32 27.17 7.28
N ASP A 402 12.78 27.33 8.52
CA ASP A 402 13.05 26.24 9.45
C ASP A 402 11.88 25.98 10.44
N ASP A 403 10.80 26.78 10.37
CA ASP A 403 9.64 26.64 11.22
C ASP A 403 8.35 27.14 10.55
N ASP A 404 7.61 26.21 9.95
CA ASP A 404 6.35 26.48 9.24
C ASP A 404 5.25 27.07 10.13
N CYS A 405 5.38 26.98 11.46
CA CYS A 405 4.41 27.53 12.41
C CYS A 405 4.68 28.99 12.77
N CYS A 406 5.87 29.51 12.46
CA CYS A 406 6.25 30.87 12.80
C CYS A 406 6.29 31.75 11.57
N THR A 407 5.70 32.93 11.68
CA THR A 407 5.76 33.95 10.63
C THR A 407 6.61 35.12 11.09
N LYS A 408 7.34 35.72 10.14
CA LYS A 408 8.07 36.97 10.33
C LYS A 408 7.68 37.98 9.26
N THR A 409 7.72 39.24 9.62
CA THR A 409 7.52 40.35 8.68
C THR A 409 8.82 40.63 7.91
N VAL A 410 8.71 40.81 6.60
CA VAL A 410 9.80 41.28 5.74
C VAL A 410 9.32 42.38 4.81
N CYS A 411 10.21 43.29 4.44
CA CYS A 411 9.91 44.32 3.44
C CYS A 411 10.14 43.75 2.03
N ARG A 412 9.16 43.92 1.14
CA ARG A 412 9.29 43.60 -0.28
C ARG A 412 8.96 44.82 -1.13
N CYS A 413 9.64 44.93 -2.27
CA CYS A 413 9.40 46.00 -3.24
C CYS A 413 8.19 45.67 -4.12
N ASN A 414 7.28 46.64 -4.26
CA ASN A 414 6.16 46.60 -5.19
C ASN A 414 6.21 47.83 -6.12
N SER A 415 6.65 47.60 -7.36
CA SER A 415 6.85 48.65 -8.37
C SER A 415 5.56 49.33 -8.83
N HIS A 416 4.38 48.75 -8.56
CA HIS A 416 3.09 49.38 -8.90
C HIS A 416 2.71 50.52 -7.97
N LEU A 417 3.34 50.61 -6.80
CA LEU A 417 3.11 51.67 -5.82
C LEU A 417 4.08 52.85 -5.98
N CYS A 418 4.98 52.79 -6.98
CA CYS A 418 5.85 53.90 -7.32
C CYS A 418 5.08 54.99 -8.06
N ALA A 419 5.33 56.26 -7.73
CA ALA A 419 4.76 57.38 -8.44
C ALA A 419 5.10 57.34 -9.94
N PRO A 420 4.14 57.69 -10.83
CA PRO A 420 4.39 57.77 -12.27
C PRO A 420 5.42 58.87 -12.58
N ASN A 421 6.25 58.62 -13.60
CA ASN A 421 7.23 59.61 -14.03
C ASN A 421 6.58 60.75 -14.83
N GLU A 422 6.57 61.95 -14.26
CA GLU A 422 6.07 63.17 -14.92
C GLU A 422 7.17 63.98 -15.62
N LYS A 423 8.44 63.54 -15.59
CA LYS A 423 9.55 64.28 -16.22
C LYS A 423 9.56 64.06 -17.72
N GLN A 424 9.83 65.11 -18.49
CA GLN A 424 10.12 65.05 -19.93
C GLN A 424 11.47 65.71 -20.20
N CYS A 425 12.37 65.01 -20.91
CA CYS A 425 13.68 65.56 -21.26
C CYS A 425 13.58 66.49 -22.47
N GLY A 426 14.39 67.55 -22.48
CA GLY A 426 14.52 68.46 -23.63
C GLY A 426 15.26 67.82 -24.81
N LEU A 427 15.19 68.47 -25.98
CA LEU A 427 15.87 68.01 -27.21
C LEU A 427 17.38 67.88 -27.00
N GLY A 428 17.97 66.82 -27.54
CA GLY A 428 19.38 66.48 -27.36
C GLY A 428 19.69 65.72 -26.06
N PHE A 429 18.69 65.42 -25.24
CA PHE A 429 18.83 64.63 -24.01
C PHE A 429 17.88 63.42 -24.03
N LYS A 430 18.37 62.28 -23.55
CA LYS A 430 17.58 61.06 -23.38
C LYS A 430 17.27 60.84 -21.91
N MET A 431 16.11 60.27 -21.64
CA MET A 431 15.75 59.85 -20.29
C MET A 431 16.45 58.53 -19.95
N VAL A 432 17.07 58.48 -18.79
CA VAL A 432 17.68 57.28 -18.21
C VAL A 432 17.06 57.03 -16.84
N SER A 433 16.89 55.75 -16.50
CA SER A 433 16.33 55.31 -15.21
C SER A 433 17.32 54.42 -14.48
N GLU A 434 17.50 54.65 -13.19
CA GLU A 434 18.34 53.85 -12.31
C GLU A 434 17.61 53.59 -10.99
N ILE A 435 17.79 52.41 -10.39
CA ILE A 435 17.26 52.08 -9.06
C ILE A 435 18.43 52.14 -8.09
N PRO A 436 18.50 53.16 -7.20
CA PRO A 436 19.57 53.25 -6.21
C PRO A 436 19.57 52.07 -5.24
N ASP A 437 20.76 51.69 -4.75
CA ASP A 437 20.89 50.65 -3.74
C ASP A 437 19.99 50.94 -2.52
N GLY A 438 19.23 49.92 -2.09
CA GLY A 438 18.29 50.02 -0.98
C GLY A 438 16.95 50.69 -1.29
N HIS A 439 16.69 51.10 -2.54
CA HIS A 439 15.43 51.71 -2.96
C HIS A 439 14.60 50.77 -3.83
N CYS A 440 13.27 50.94 -3.82
CA CYS A 440 12.34 50.14 -4.63
C CYS A 440 11.97 50.82 -5.95
N CYS A 441 11.85 52.15 -5.95
CA CYS A 441 11.36 52.91 -7.10
C CYS A 441 12.52 53.48 -7.96
N PRO A 442 12.37 53.49 -9.29
CA PRO A 442 13.38 54.04 -10.21
C PRO A 442 13.42 55.56 -10.16
N VAL A 443 14.63 56.11 -10.22
CA VAL A 443 14.88 57.55 -10.34
C VAL A 443 15.18 57.88 -11.80
N TYR A 444 14.48 58.87 -12.35
CA TYR A 444 14.61 59.31 -13.73
C TYR A 444 15.46 60.58 -13.85
N THR A 445 16.51 60.51 -14.68
CA THR A 445 17.46 61.59 -15.00
C THR A 445 17.57 61.78 -16.52
N CYS A 446 17.96 62.97 -16.97
CA CYS A 446 18.15 63.27 -18.39
C CYS A 446 19.64 63.37 -18.70
N GLU A 447 20.13 62.55 -19.63
CA GLU A 447 21.53 62.50 -20.03
C GLU A 447 21.72 63.02 -21.48
N PRO A 448 22.83 63.73 -21.78
CA PRO A 448 23.09 64.21 -23.14
C PRO A 448 23.26 63.08 -24.16
N MET A 449 22.68 63.23 -25.35
CA MET A 449 22.77 62.24 -26.44
C MET A 449 24.01 62.40 -27.32
N GLY A 450 24.79 63.48 -27.15
CA GLY A 450 25.95 63.76 -28.02
C GLY A 450 25.56 64.08 -29.46
N VAL A 451 24.43 64.77 -29.63
CA VAL A 451 23.92 65.24 -30.93
C VAL A 451 24.00 66.76 -31.00
N CYS A 452 23.92 67.33 -32.20
CA CYS A 452 23.71 68.77 -32.37
C CYS A 452 22.21 69.04 -32.51
N VAL A 453 21.73 70.15 -31.95
CA VAL A 453 20.33 70.57 -32.08
C VAL A 453 20.25 71.87 -32.86
N ASN A 454 19.44 71.90 -33.91
CA ASN A 454 19.15 73.12 -34.67
C ASN A 454 17.69 73.15 -35.13
N GLU A 455 17.01 74.29 -34.95
CA GLU A 455 15.61 74.52 -35.35
C GLU A 455 14.63 73.39 -34.98
N GLY A 456 14.82 72.77 -33.82
CA GLY A 456 13.95 71.70 -33.31
C GLY A 456 14.25 70.29 -33.84
N ALA A 457 15.33 70.12 -34.62
CA ALA A 457 15.79 68.83 -35.11
C ALA A 457 17.15 68.43 -34.51
N GLU A 458 17.34 67.12 -34.35
CA GLU A 458 18.55 66.51 -33.81
C GLU A 458 19.41 65.93 -34.95
N TYR A 459 20.72 66.22 -34.92
CA TYR A 459 21.67 65.80 -35.94
C TYR A 459 22.83 65.02 -35.31
N TYR A 460 23.09 63.82 -35.82
CA TYR A 460 24.22 63.02 -35.37
C TYR A 460 25.55 63.59 -35.88
N PRO A 461 26.66 63.37 -35.15
CA PRO A 461 27.97 63.81 -35.59
C PRO A 461 28.34 63.33 -37.00
N GLY A 462 28.94 64.21 -37.80
CA GLY A 462 29.26 63.96 -39.21
C GLY A 462 28.13 64.28 -40.19
N THR A 463 26.91 64.54 -39.70
CA THR A 463 25.79 64.96 -40.56
C THR A 463 26.03 66.36 -41.13
N ILE A 464 25.85 66.51 -42.45
CA ILE A 464 25.91 67.80 -43.15
C ILE A 464 24.56 68.50 -43.00
N ILE A 465 24.59 69.72 -42.47
CA ILE A 465 23.42 70.56 -42.20
C ILE A 465 23.47 71.75 -43.17
N HIS A 466 22.40 71.93 -43.95
CA HIS A 466 22.30 73.02 -44.91
C HIS A 466 21.58 74.22 -44.29
N LEU A 467 22.30 75.01 -43.50
CA LEU A 467 21.75 76.23 -42.88
C LEU A 467 21.60 77.37 -43.90
N SER A 468 22.47 77.42 -44.91
CA SER A 468 22.47 78.44 -45.97
C SER A 468 23.03 77.86 -47.27
N PRO A 469 22.58 78.32 -48.45
CA PRO A 469 23.11 77.87 -49.74
C PRO A 469 24.62 78.10 -49.92
N CYS A 470 25.23 79.00 -49.14
CA CYS A 470 26.68 79.27 -49.18
C CYS A 470 27.47 78.77 -47.96
N GLN A 471 26.84 78.04 -47.05
CA GLN A 471 27.52 77.46 -45.88
C GLN A 471 27.32 75.95 -45.84
N SER A 472 28.42 75.22 -45.79
CA SER A 472 28.42 73.80 -45.48
C SER A 472 28.67 73.65 -43.98
N CYS A 473 27.64 73.28 -43.24
CA CYS A 473 27.73 73.04 -41.80
C CYS A 473 27.77 71.56 -41.50
N THR A 474 28.49 71.17 -40.45
CA THR A 474 28.56 69.78 -40.03
C THR A 474 28.45 69.71 -38.51
N CYS A 475 27.65 68.77 -38.02
CA CYS A 475 27.61 68.47 -36.60
C CYS A 475 28.92 67.83 -36.16
N THR A 476 29.57 68.39 -35.15
CA THR A 476 30.87 67.89 -34.66
C THR A 476 30.71 66.96 -33.45
N ASN A 477 31.81 66.37 -33.01
CA ASN A 477 31.90 65.64 -31.73
C ASN A 477 32.32 66.55 -30.56
N GLU A 478 32.43 67.87 -30.78
CA GLU A 478 32.81 68.81 -29.73
C GLU A 478 31.54 69.27 -29.00
N THR A 479 31.52 69.10 -27.68
CA THR A 479 30.39 69.45 -26.84
C THR A 479 30.53 70.86 -26.29
N ASP A 480 29.45 71.63 -26.33
CA ASP A 480 29.38 72.94 -25.74
C ASP A 480 29.24 72.84 -24.21
N VAL A 481 30.10 73.54 -23.47
CA VAL A 481 30.19 73.45 -22.00
C VAL A 481 28.99 74.05 -21.27
N GLN A 482 28.16 74.88 -21.92
CA GLN A 482 26.98 75.47 -21.29
C GLN A 482 25.71 74.68 -21.60
N THR A 483 25.56 74.23 -22.85
CA THR A 483 24.35 73.53 -23.30
C THR A 483 24.45 72.01 -23.21
N LEU A 484 25.67 71.45 -23.04
CA LEU A 484 25.97 70.02 -23.04
C LEU A 484 25.59 69.30 -24.35
N ILE A 485 25.32 70.06 -25.42
CA ILE A 485 24.95 69.59 -26.76
C ILE A 485 26.16 69.80 -27.70
N ASN A 486 26.27 69.02 -28.77
CA ASN A 486 27.40 69.15 -29.70
C ASN A 486 27.29 70.40 -30.59
N ILE A 487 28.46 70.94 -30.97
CA ILE A 487 28.61 72.19 -31.72
C ILE A 487 28.52 71.93 -33.23
N ILE A 488 27.77 72.79 -33.93
CA ILE A 488 27.73 72.83 -35.40
C ILE A 488 28.84 73.74 -35.91
N LYS A 489 29.74 73.23 -36.75
CA LYS A 489 30.78 74.04 -37.42
C LYS A 489 30.45 74.24 -38.88
N CYS A 490 30.50 75.49 -39.34
CA CYS A 490 30.22 75.89 -40.72
C CYS A 490 31.47 76.37 -41.47
N ARG A 491 31.55 76.03 -42.76
CA ARG A 491 32.55 76.55 -43.70
C ARG A 491 31.86 77.22 -44.88
N ASN A 492 32.43 78.33 -45.36
CA ASN A 492 31.94 79.01 -46.56
C ASN A 492 32.42 78.28 -47.81
N VAL A 493 31.55 78.17 -48.83
CA VAL A 493 31.90 77.57 -50.12
C VAL A 493 32.67 78.59 -50.97
N GLU A 494 33.85 78.23 -51.49
CA GLU A 494 34.64 79.07 -52.40
C GLU A 494 34.25 78.83 -53.87
N CYS A 495 33.98 79.90 -54.63
CA CYS A 495 33.57 79.82 -56.04
C CYS A 495 34.73 80.16 -56.99
N ASN A 496 34.89 79.40 -58.08
CA ASN A 496 35.85 79.72 -59.14
C ASN A 496 35.25 80.74 -60.11
N ASN A 497 35.81 81.95 -60.14
CA ASN A 497 35.35 83.06 -60.98
C ASN A 497 36.17 83.25 -62.27
N LYS A 498 37.14 82.37 -62.56
CA LYS A 498 37.98 82.47 -63.76
C LYS A 498 37.35 81.72 -64.94
N CYS A 499 36.83 82.46 -65.90
CA CYS A 499 36.27 81.91 -67.14
C CYS A 499 37.30 81.81 -68.27
N GLY A 500 37.09 80.86 -69.19
CA GLY A 500 37.91 80.70 -70.39
C GLY A 500 37.82 81.89 -71.35
N GLN A 501 38.77 81.98 -72.28
CA GLN A 501 38.82 83.08 -73.26
C GLN A 501 37.53 83.16 -74.08
N GLY A 502 36.92 84.35 -74.18
CA GLY A 502 35.64 84.56 -74.87
C GLY A 502 34.40 84.39 -73.99
N SER A 503 34.55 84.12 -72.68
CA SER A 503 33.45 84.00 -71.71
C SER A 503 33.68 84.86 -70.46
N GLU A 504 32.60 85.33 -69.83
CA GLU A 504 32.61 86.12 -68.59
C GLU A 504 31.76 85.47 -67.51
N TYR A 505 32.15 85.65 -66.24
CA TYR A 505 31.45 85.07 -65.10
C TYR A 505 30.20 85.89 -64.76
N LYS A 506 29.05 85.22 -64.62
CA LYS A 506 27.79 85.85 -64.28
C LYS A 506 27.18 85.22 -63.02
N GLU A 507 26.93 86.04 -62.01
CA GLU A 507 26.28 85.61 -60.76
C GLU A 507 24.80 85.27 -60.97
N ILE A 508 24.32 84.24 -60.26
CA ILE A 508 22.93 83.74 -60.34
C ILE A 508 22.26 83.91 -58.97
N ILE A 509 21.14 84.63 -58.93
CA ILE A 509 20.38 84.87 -57.70
C ILE A 509 19.84 83.55 -57.14
N GLY A 510 20.13 83.26 -55.87
CA GLY A 510 19.67 82.06 -55.16
C GLY A 510 20.61 80.84 -55.21
N ARG A 511 21.74 80.91 -55.93
CA ARG A 511 22.81 79.91 -55.91
C ARG A 511 24.07 80.52 -55.31
N CYS A 512 24.93 79.69 -54.71
CA CYS A 512 26.16 80.21 -54.10
C CYS A 512 27.22 80.65 -55.13
N CYS A 513 27.35 79.91 -56.23
CA CYS A 513 28.26 80.24 -57.32
C CYS A 513 27.48 80.54 -58.61
N GLY A 514 27.91 81.57 -59.34
CA GLY A 514 27.50 81.88 -60.72
C GLY A 514 28.13 80.96 -61.78
N GLU A 515 27.81 81.23 -63.04
CA GLU A 515 28.24 80.44 -64.21
C GLU A 515 28.98 81.31 -65.24
N CYS A 516 29.89 80.69 -66.00
CA CYS A 516 30.61 81.35 -67.09
C CYS A 516 29.77 81.36 -68.38
N VAL A 517 29.44 82.55 -68.90
CA VAL A 517 28.63 82.73 -70.10
C VAL A 517 29.51 83.25 -71.25
N GLN A 518 29.37 82.66 -72.44
CA GLN A 518 30.16 83.05 -73.61
C GLN A 518 29.69 84.41 -74.16
N THR A 519 30.61 85.39 -74.27
CA THR A 519 30.32 86.76 -74.74
C THR A 519 30.94 87.08 -76.10
N ARG A 520 31.90 86.28 -76.58
CA ARG A 520 32.59 86.50 -77.87
C ARG A 520 32.88 85.20 -78.62
N CYS A 521 32.88 85.26 -79.95
CA CYS A 521 33.39 84.16 -80.78
C CYS A 521 34.92 84.18 -80.79
N VAL A 522 35.50 82.99 -80.66
CA VAL A 522 36.95 82.77 -80.60
C VAL A 522 37.42 82.25 -81.96
N ILE A 523 38.22 83.02 -82.69
CA ILE A 523 38.85 82.58 -83.94
C ILE A 523 40.32 82.27 -83.68
N HIS A 524 40.69 81.00 -83.82
CA HIS A 524 42.09 80.58 -83.69
C HIS A 524 42.83 80.83 -85.00
N ARG A 525 43.90 81.63 -84.94
CA ARG A 525 44.80 81.88 -86.08
C ARG A 525 45.85 80.78 -86.16
N GLY A 526 46.37 80.52 -87.36
CA GLY A 526 47.42 79.51 -87.61
C GLY A 526 48.76 79.79 -86.92
N ASP A 527 48.93 80.97 -86.30
CA ASP A 527 50.08 81.40 -85.49
C ASP A 527 49.81 81.32 -83.96
N GLN A 528 48.78 80.57 -83.53
CA GLN A 528 48.30 80.44 -82.15
C GLN A 528 47.76 81.73 -81.49
N SER A 529 47.68 82.84 -82.22
CA SER A 529 46.98 84.03 -81.74
C SER A 529 45.47 83.89 -81.89
N VAL A 530 44.70 84.47 -80.98
CA VAL A 530 43.25 84.35 -80.95
C VAL A 530 42.62 85.69 -81.27
N GLN A 531 41.76 85.72 -82.29
CA GLN A 531 40.96 86.91 -82.62
C GLN A 531 39.56 86.74 -82.03
N LEU A 532 39.17 87.67 -81.17
CA LEU A 532 37.82 87.71 -80.61
C LEU A 532 36.93 88.57 -81.50
N LEU A 533 35.80 88.03 -81.93
CA LEU A 533 34.80 88.73 -82.74
C LEU A 533 33.53 88.97 -81.92
N LEU A 534 32.99 90.18 -82.03
CA LEU A 534 31.67 90.51 -81.50
C LEU A 534 30.58 89.85 -82.38
N PRO A 535 29.39 89.55 -81.81
CA PRO A 535 28.28 89.01 -82.59
C PRO A 535 27.95 89.90 -83.80
N GLY A 536 27.84 89.31 -84.99
CA GLY A 536 27.58 90.01 -86.26
C GLY A 536 28.80 90.67 -86.91
N GLN A 537 29.97 90.67 -86.26
CA GLN A 537 31.20 91.21 -86.82
C GLN A 537 31.80 90.23 -87.85
N ILE A 538 32.17 90.74 -89.02
CA ILE A 538 32.94 90.01 -90.03
C ILE A 538 34.38 90.52 -90.09
N TRP A 539 35.32 89.62 -90.30
CA TRP A 539 36.74 89.92 -90.38
C TRP A 539 37.35 89.19 -91.59
N PRO A 540 37.77 89.92 -92.64
CA PRO A 540 38.41 89.32 -93.80
C PRO A 540 39.77 88.72 -93.42
N SER A 541 40.09 87.56 -93.97
CA SER A 541 41.35 86.87 -93.69
C SER A 541 42.53 87.66 -94.26
N PRO A 542 43.55 88.01 -93.45
CA PRO A 542 44.73 88.73 -93.93
C PRO A 542 45.63 87.88 -94.84
N TYR A 543 45.38 86.56 -94.91
CA TYR A 543 46.19 85.63 -95.70
C TYR A 543 45.49 85.17 -96.99
N ASN A 544 44.17 85.34 -97.10
CA ASN A 544 43.40 84.89 -98.27
C ASN A 544 42.25 85.87 -98.53
N ASN A 545 42.38 86.66 -99.59
CA ASN A 545 41.41 87.69 -99.98
C ASN A 545 40.04 87.12 -100.35
N CYS A 546 39.92 85.80 -100.54
CA CYS A 546 38.64 85.13 -100.77
C CYS A 546 37.99 84.60 -99.50
N THR A 547 38.61 84.64 -98.30
CA THR A 547 38.05 84.07 -97.06
C THR A 547 37.68 85.15 -96.04
N VAL A 548 36.46 85.08 -95.49
CA VAL A 548 35.95 86.01 -94.46
C VAL A 548 35.44 85.19 -93.27
N TYR A 549 35.90 85.54 -92.06
CA TYR A 549 35.41 84.97 -90.81
C TYR A 549 34.26 85.81 -90.25
N GLY A 550 33.27 85.17 -89.64
CA GLY A 550 32.14 85.84 -89.01
C GLY A 550 31.85 85.26 -87.62
N CYS A 551 31.18 86.03 -86.77
CA CYS A 551 30.58 85.53 -85.54
C CYS A 551 29.06 85.55 -85.68
N LEU A 552 28.44 84.38 -85.75
CA LEU A 552 26.99 84.23 -85.84
C LEU A 552 26.42 83.93 -84.45
N GLN A 553 25.36 84.63 -84.06
CA GLN A 553 24.60 84.31 -82.85
C GLN A 553 23.42 83.41 -83.22
N LEU A 554 23.39 82.19 -82.66
CA LEU A 554 22.30 81.24 -82.82
C LEU A 554 21.76 80.93 -81.42
N ASN A 555 20.53 81.38 -81.15
CA ASN A 555 19.93 81.43 -79.80
C ASN A 555 20.83 82.20 -78.82
N ASP A 556 21.26 81.55 -77.74
CA ASP A 556 22.15 82.09 -76.70
C ASP A 556 23.61 81.62 -76.85
N SER A 557 23.98 81.02 -77.98
CA SER A 557 25.34 80.53 -78.25
C SER A 557 25.99 81.27 -79.41
N LEU A 558 27.29 81.57 -79.26
CA LEU A 558 28.08 82.30 -80.25
C LEU A 558 28.95 81.33 -81.05
N ILE A 559 28.73 81.28 -82.37
CA ILE A 559 29.39 80.35 -83.28
C ILE A 559 30.27 81.10 -84.28
N SER A 560 31.55 80.73 -84.33
CA SER A 560 32.49 81.21 -85.33
C SER A 560 32.24 80.56 -86.71
N THR A 561 32.10 81.36 -87.76
CA THR A 561 31.89 80.91 -89.14
C THR A 561 33.02 81.37 -90.07
N SER A 562 33.21 80.67 -91.20
CA SER A 562 34.16 81.06 -92.25
C SER A 562 33.55 80.84 -93.63
N SER A 563 33.56 81.86 -94.48
CA SER A 563 33.00 81.85 -95.84
C SER A 563 34.08 82.11 -96.89
N LYS A 564 34.03 81.44 -98.05
CA LYS A 564 35.01 81.59 -99.14
C LYS A 564 34.31 82.03 -100.44
N LEU A 565 34.69 83.17 -101.05
CA LEU A 565 34.16 83.63 -102.33
C LEU A 565 34.66 82.75 -103.49
N VAL A 566 33.75 82.37 -104.40
CA VAL A 566 34.02 81.59 -105.64
C VAL A 566 33.30 82.29 -106.81
N CYS A 567 33.97 82.50 -107.94
CA CYS A 567 33.38 83.10 -109.15
C CYS A 567 32.70 82.03 -110.02
N PRO A 568 31.58 82.34 -110.71
CA PRO A 568 30.90 81.39 -111.59
C PRO A 568 31.67 81.10 -112.89
N ASP A 569 31.44 79.91 -113.47
CA ASP A 569 32.11 79.41 -114.68
C ASP A 569 31.66 80.16 -115.95
N PHE A 570 32.60 80.41 -116.87
CA PHE A 570 32.40 81.18 -118.10
C PHE A 570 31.97 80.28 -119.28
N HIS A 571 30.82 80.57 -119.90
CA HIS A 571 30.29 79.85 -121.06
C HIS A 571 30.39 80.71 -122.34
N PRO A 572 31.20 80.32 -123.35
CA PRO A 572 31.42 81.10 -124.57
C PRO A 572 30.22 81.18 -125.54
N GLU A 573 29.19 80.35 -125.33
CA GLU A 573 27.98 80.27 -126.18
C GLU A 573 27.09 81.53 -126.03
N ASP A 574 27.21 82.25 -124.92
CA ASP A 574 26.38 83.43 -124.58
C ASP A 574 26.89 84.74 -125.25
N CYS A 575 27.82 84.64 -126.21
CA CYS A 575 28.43 85.79 -126.88
C CYS A 575 27.97 85.91 -128.36
N GLU A 576 27.02 86.82 -128.66
CA GLU A 576 26.71 87.24 -130.03
C GLU A 576 27.44 88.54 -130.46
N PRO A 577 27.90 88.68 -131.72
CA PRO A 577 28.55 89.90 -132.22
C PRO A 577 27.58 90.89 -132.94
N VAL A 578 27.89 92.20 -132.75
CA VAL A 578 27.44 93.45 -133.45
C VAL A 578 26.00 93.96 -133.11
N SER A 579 25.72 95.25 -132.84
CA SER A 579 26.27 96.52 -133.36
C SER A 579 26.25 97.73 -132.40
N MET A 580 27.11 98.71 -132.70
CA MET A 580 27.36 99.96 -131.96
C MET A 580 26.09 100.80 -131.71
N HIS A 581 25.64 100.89 -130.46
CA HIS A 581 25.21 102.14 -129.82
C HIS A 581 25.15 101.97 -128.29
N LYS A 582 25.74 102.93 -127.57
CA LYS A 582 25.84 103.07 -126.10
C LYS A 582 26.86 102.16 -125.38
N PHE A 583 28.14 102.52 -125.50
CA PHE A 583 29.06 102.41 -124.36
C PHE A 583 28.96 103.73 -123.59
N GLN A 584 28.09 103.78 -122.58
CA GLN A 584 28.19 104.79 -121.53
C GLN A 584 28.03 104.09 -120.19
N GLU A 585 29.06 104.27 -119.37
CA GLU A 585 29.10 104.07 -117.92
C GLU A 585 29.18 102.63 -117.40
N ILE A 586 30.40 102.07 -117.47
CA ILE A 586 30.91 101.15 -116.45
C ILE A 586 32.35 101.56 -116.13
N ILE A 587 32.53 102.33 -115.05
CA ILE A 587 33.56 102.10 -114.03
C ILE A 587 32.84 102.19 -112.69
#